data_AF-A0A962EHX7-F1
#
_entry.id   AF-A0A962EHX7-F1
#
_cell.length_a   1.000
_cell.length_b   1.000
_cell.length_c   1.000
_cell.angle_alpha   90.00
_cell.angle_beta   90.00
_cell.angle_gamma   90.00
#
_symmetry.space_group_name_H-M   'P 1'
#
loop_
_entity.id
_entity.type
_entity.pdbx_description
1 polymer ?
#
loop_
_entity_poly.entity_id
_entity_poly.type
_entity_poly.pdbx_seq_one_letter_code
_entity_poly.pdbx_strand_id
1 'polypeptide(L)'
;TSQRILGYFLTWMAERKSKIFLVATANAIDNLPPELLRKGRFDEIFFVDLPADDIRVELFRLHLSKRGLQPEGFDLAELAEVSRGFSGAEIEQGVVSALYAAHGEGGALDQRHLVEELRLTRPLSVVMAEKVNRLRAWAAERTVPAD
;
A
#
# COMPACT_ATOMS: atom_id res chain seq x y z
N THR A 1 2.44 -32.41 -0.30
CA THR A 1 3.72 -31.88 -0.84
C THR A 1 4.08 -30.50 -0.31
N SER A 2 3.16 -29.53 -0.23
CA SER A 2 3.43 -28.17 0.28
C SER A 2 3.89 -28.12 1.75
N GLN A 3 3.23 -28.85 2.66
CA GLN A 3 3.61 -28.90 4.09
C GLN A 3 5.06 -29.36 4.33
N ARG A 4 5.59 -30.26 3.50
CA ARG A 4 6.96 -30.75 3.62
C ARG A 4 7.98 -29.66 3.27
N ILE A 5 7.70 -28.86 2.24
CA ILE A 5 8.55 -27.74 1.84
C ILE A 5 8.56 -26.67 2.93
N LEU A 6 7.39 -26.36 3.50
CA LEU A 6 7.28 -25.44 4.63
C LEU A 6 8.10 -25.93 5.84
N GLY A 7 8.01 -27.22 6.17
CA GLY A 7 8.80 -27.80 7.26
C GLY A 7 10.31 -27.64 7.06
N TYR A 8 10.81 -27.90 5.84
CA TYR A 8 12.22 -27.66 5.51
C TYR A 8 12.61 -26.19 5.66
N PHE A 9 11.76 -25.28 5.19
CA PHE A 9 12.01 -23.85 5.29
C PHE A 9 12.03 -23.36 6.75
N LEU A 10 11.08 -23.81 7.58
CA LEU A 10 11.03 -23.51 9.02
C LEU A 10 12.27 -24.00 9.77
N THR A 11 12.73 -25.21 9.43
CA THR A 11 13.95 -25.82 10.01
C THR A 11 15.18 -25.00 9.62
N TRP A 12 15.32 -24.68 8.34
CA TRP A 12 16.40 -23.84 7.85
C TRP A 12 16.42 -22.46 8.51
N MET A 13 15.25 -21.81 8.68
CA MET A 13 15.19 -20.50 9.35
C MET A 13 15.66 -20.56 10.80
N ALA A 14 15.37 -21.64 11.52
CA ALA A 14 15.76 -21.81 12.92
C ALA A 14 17.25 -22.19 13.08
N GLU A 15 17.82 -22.94 12.13
CA GLU A 15 19.16 -23.51 12.25
C GLU A 15 20.25 -22.74 11.47
N ARG A 16 19.87 -21.74 10.65
CA ARG A 16 20.83 -21.00 9.82
C ARG A 16 21.91 -20.32 10.67
N LYS A 17 23.17 -20.55 10.31
CA LYS A 17 24.34 -19.83 10.87
C LYS A 17 24.80 -18.67 9.98
N SER A 18 24.31 -18.60 8.74
CA SER A 18 24.62 -17.55 7.79
C SER A 18 23.87 -16.25 8.13
N LYS A 19 24.51 -15.10 7.89
CA LYS A 19 23.92 -13.77 8.09
C LYS A 19 22.99 -13.42 6.92
N ILE A 20 21.77 -13.93 6.96
CA ILE A 20 20.72 -13.65 5.96
C ILE A 20 19.62 -12.85 6.64
N PHE A 21 19.27 -11.71 6.04
CA PHE A 21 18.10 -10.93 6.41
C PHE A 21 16.93 -11.33 5.50
N LEU A 22 15.82 -11.76 6.10
CA LEU A 22 14.65 -12.24 5.38
C LEU A 22 13.49 -11.27 5.57
N VAL A 23 12.88 -10.86 4.46
CA VAL A 23 11.68 -10.02 4.43
C VAL A 23 10.58 -10.75 3.67
N ALA A 24 9.35 -10.67 4.19
CA ALA A 24 8.17 -11.22 3.56
C ALA A 24 6.99 -10.27 3.75
N THR A 25 6.02 -10.31 2.84
CA THR A 25 4.79 -9.50 2.89
C THR A 25 3.57 -10.41 2.91
N ALA A 26 2.57 -10.10 3.73
CA ALA A 26 1.33 -10.88 3.79
C ALA A 26 0.11 -9.97 3.99
N ASN A 27 -0.87 -10.09 3.10
CA ASN A 27 -2.14 -9.35 3.20
C ASN A 27 -3.24 -10.15 3.92
N ALA A 28 -3.03 -11.46 4.12
CA ALA A 28 -3.96 -12.38 4.77
C ALA A 28 -3.24 -13.12 5.91
N ILE A 29 -2.96 -12.39 6.99
CA ILE A 29 -2.16 -12.89 8.10
C ILE A 29 -2.79 -14.12 8.77
N ASP A 30 -4.12 -14.19 8.83
CA ASP A 30 -4.87 -15.31 9.41
C ASP A 30 -4.63 -16.64 8.69
N ASN A 31 -4.19 -16.60 7.43
CA ASN A 31 -3.88 -17.79 6.65
C ASN A 31 -2.46 -18.30 6.86
N LEU A 32 -1.61 -17.53 7.57
CA LEU A 32 -0.25 -17.95 7.85
C LEU A 32 -0.23 -19.00 8.97
N PRO A 33 0.51 -20.10 8.78
CA PRO A 33 0.76 -21.04 9.86
C PRO A 33 1.38 -20.32 11.07
N PRO A 34 0.83 -20.50 12.29
CA PRO A 34 1.33 -19.82 13.49
C PRO A 34 2.81 -20.13 13.78
N GLU A 35 3.31 -21.25 13.24
CA GLU A 35 4.71 -21.60 13.22
C GLU A 35 5.60 -20.48 12.66
N LEU A 36 5.17 -19.74 11.65
CA LEU A 36 5.98 -18.67 11.06
C LEU A 36 6.16 -17.48 12.02
N LEU A 37 5.19 -17.24 12.89
CA LEU A 37 5.13 -16.08 13.77
C LEU A 37 5.87 -16.28 15.11
N ARG A 38 6.51 -17.44 15.29
CA ARG A 38 7.31 -17.73 16.48
C ARG A 38 8.65 -17.01 16.43
N LYS A 39 9.03 -16.33 17.52
CA LYS A 39 10.36 -15.71 17.69
C LYS A 39 11.49 -16.69 17.36
N GLY A 40 12.51 -16.20 16.65
CA GLY A 40 13.57 -17.01 16.03
C GLY A 40 13.31 -17.38 14.56
N ARG A 41 12.21 -16.87 13.95
CA ARG A 41 11.87 -17.06 12.53
C ARG A 41 11.60 -15.69 11.88
N PHE A 42 10.37 -15.21 11.97
CA PHE A 42 10.06 -13.80 11.77
C PHE A 42 10.06 -13.13 13.15
N ASP A 43 11.13 -12.41 13.43
CA ASP A 43 11.35 -11.78 14.73
C ASP A 43 10.52 -10.52 14.90
N GLU A 44 10.37 -9.75 13.81
CA GLU A 44 9.62 -8.49 13.77
C GLU A 44 8.56 -8.54 12.68
N ILE A 45 7.37 -8.03 13.03
CA ILE A 45 6.24 -7.90 12.11
C ILE A 45 5.88 -6.42 12.07
N PHE A 46 5.94 -5.85 10.87
CA PHE A 46 5.58 -4.46 10.63
C PHE A 46 4.18 -4.42 10.03
N PHE A 47 3.34 -3.51 10.53
CA PHE A 47 2.06 -3.21 9.92
C PHE A 47 2.16 -1.93 9.11
N VAL A 48 1.91 -2.05 7.80
CA VAL A 48 1.85 -0.95 6.86
C VAL A 48 0.38 -0.66 6.60
N ASP A 49 -0.10 0.47 7.09
CA ASP A 49 -1.48 0.92 6.83
C ASP A 49 -1.55 1.75 5.53
N LEU A 50 -2.73 2.29 5.25
CA LEU A 50 -2.94 3.25 4.18
C LEU A 50 -2.15 4.54 4.47
N PRO A 51 -1.59 5.18 3.42
CA PRO A 51 -0.74 6.34 3.58
C PRO A 51 -1.46 7.48 4.29
N ALA A 52 -0.75 8.12 5.21
CA ALA A 52 -1.15 9.37 5.84
C ALA A 52 -1.19 10.53 4.82
N ASP A 53 -1.69 11.69 5.24
CA ASP A 53 -1.95 12.83 4.34
C ASP A 53 -0.69 13.36 3.66
N ASP A 54 0.37 13.55 4.43
CA ASP A 54 1.71 13.95 3.96
C ASP A 54 2.31 12.92 3.00
N ILE A 55 2.16 11.62 3.30
CA ILE A 55 2.60 10.55 2.39
C ILE A 55 1.81 10.59 1.08
N ARG A 56 0.49 10.87 1.12
CA ARG A 56 -0.32 11.00 -0.11
C ARG A 56 0.13 12.18 -0.96
N VAL A 57 0.49 13.32 -0.36
CA VAL A 57 1.09 14.46 -1.07
C VAL A 57 2.34 14.02 -1.84
N GLU A 58 3.25 13.31 -1.17
CA GLU A 58 4.48 12.81 -1.79
C GLU A 58 4.22 11.75 -2.87
N LEU A 59 3.21 10.91 -2.71
CA LEU A 59 2.79 9.97 -3.75
C LEU A 59 2.26 10.69 -4.99
N PHE A 60 1.42 11.72 -4.84
CA PHE A 60 0.99 12.52 -5.99
C PHE A 60 2.17 13.21 -6.67
N ARG A 61 3.07 13.82 -5.89
CA ARG A 61 4.30 14.42 -6.41
C ARG A 61 5.11 13.43 -7.24
N LEU A 62 5.35 12.23 -6.70
CA LEU A 62 6.07 11.15 -7.35
C LEU A 62 5.39 10.73 -8.66
N HIS A 63 4.08 10.45 -8.62
CA HIS A 63 3.37 9.91 -9.77
C HIS A 63 3.17 10.93 -10.89
N LEU A 64 2.99 12.22 -10.57
CA LEU A 64 3.00 13.32 -11.53
C LEU A 64 4.38 13.49 -12.18
N SER A 65 5.45 13.54 -11.36
CA SER A 65 6.83 13.69 -11.85
C SER A 65 7.25 12.52 -12.75
N LYS A 66 6.90 11.28 -12.38
CA LYS A 66 7.17 10.06 -13.16
C LYS A 66 6.55 10.12 -14.56
N ARG A 67 5.55 10.98 -14.78
CA ARG A 67 4.82 11.17 -16.04
C ARG A 67 5.21 12.47 -16.75
N GLY A 68 6.28 13.13 -16.30
CA GLY A 68 6.82 14.35 -16.92
C GLY A 68 6.03 15.62 -16.61
N LEU A 69 5.09 15.57 -15.67
CA LEU A 69 4.33 16.74 -15.21
C LEU A 69 5.08 17.44 -14.09
N GLN A 70 4.93 18.76 -13.99
CA GLN A 70 5.49 19.55 -12.89
C GLN A 70 4.48 19.56 -11.73
N PRO A 71 4.77 18.91 -10.58
CA PRO A 71 3.83 18.83 -9.46
C PRO A 71 3.43 20.19 -8.89
N GLU A 72 4.27 21.22 -9.06
CA GLU A 72 4.04 22.60 -8.60
C GLU A 72 2.86 23.27 -9.32
N GLY A 73 2.43 22.72 -10.45
CA GLY A 73 1.23 23.16 -11.17
C GLY A 73 -0.09 22.62 -10.60
N PHE A 74 -0.04 21.80 -9.54
CA PHE A 74 -1.20 21.13 -8.96
C PHE A 74 -1.32 21.44 -7.46
N ASP A 75 -2.56 21.47 -6.96
CA ASP A 75 -2.80 21.54 -5.52
C ASP A 75 -2.74 20.13 -4.93
N LEU A 76 -1.53 19.72 -4.52
CA LEU A 76 -1.31 18.38 -3.99
C LEU A 76 -1.99 18.17 -2.63
N ALA A 77 -2.23 19.23 -1.86
CA ALA A 77 -2.91 19.14 -0.57
C ALA A 77 -4.39 18.80 -0.78
N GLU A 78 -5.04 19.46 -1.74
CA GLU A 78 -6.41 19.11 -2.14
C GLU A 78 -6.49 17.65 -2.63
N LEU A 79 -5.54 17.22 -3.47
CA LEU A 79 -5.53 15.83 -3.97
C LEU A 79 -5.39 14.83 -2.82
N ALA A 80 -4.51 15.09 -1.85
CA ALA A 80 -4.32 14.25 -0.68
C ALA A 80 -5.57 14.20 0.22
N GLU A 81 -6.30 15.30 0.35
CA GLU A 81 -7.57 15.36 1.10
C GLU A 81 -8.66 14.53 0.40
N VAL A 82 -8.85 14.75 -0.91
CA VAL A 82 -9.88 14.07 -1.70
C VAL A 82 -9.59 12.57 -1.81
N SER A 83 -8.32 12.16 -1.80
CA SER A 83 -7.91 10.75 -1.83
C SER A 83 -7.78 10.11 -0.44
N ARG A 84 -8.45 10.64 0.59
CA ARG A 84 -8.40 10.05 1.94
C ARG A 84 -8.82 8.57 1.90
N GLY A 85 -7.97 7.71 2.46
CA GLY A 85 -8.22 6.28 2.53
C GLY A 85 -7.87 5.51 1.24
N PHE A 86 -7.21 6.16 0.28
CA PHE A 86 -6.65 5.49 -0.89
C PHE A 86 -5.35 4.79 -0.52
N SER A 87 -5.10 3.64 -1.14
CA SER A 87 -3.77 3.03 -1.19
C SER A 87 -2.88 3.77 -2.21
N GLY A 88 -1.56 3.56 -2.13
CA GLY A 88 -0.64 4.14 -3.11
C GLY A 88 -0.91 3.69 -4.55
N ALA A 89 -1.37 2.44 -4.73
CA ALA A 89 -1.77 1.94 -6.06
C ALA A 89 -3.00 2.67 -6.61
N GLU A 90 -3.98 2.98 -5.75
CA GLU A 90 -5.18 3.73 -6.17
C GLU A 90 -4.84 5.19 -6.50
N ILE A 91 -3.91 5.81 -5.79
CA ILE A 91 -3.38 7.14 -6.14
C ILE A 91 -2.69 7.10 -7.51
N GLU A 92 -1.82 6.11 -7.76
CA GLU A 92 -1.18 5.96 -9.07
C GLU A 92 -2.22 5.80 -10.19
N GLN A 93 -3.22 4.94 -9.99
CA GLN A 93 -4.26 4.71 -10.97
C GLN A 93 -5.14 5.95 -11.17
N GLY A 94 -5.45 6.72 -10.12
CA GLY A 94 -6.18 7.98 -10.24
C GLY A 94 -5.45 8.97 -11.17
N VAL A 95 -4.12 9.10 -11.03
CA VAL A 95 -3.31 9.94 -11.94
C VAL A 95 -3.32 9.41 -13.37
N VAL A 96 -3.26 8.08 -13.55
CA VAL A 96 -3.30 7.44 -14.87
C VAL A 96 -4.65 7.66 -15.55
N SER A 97 -5.76 7.43 -14.85
CA SER A 97 -7.11 7.64 -15.38
C SER A 97 -7.35 9.09 -15.77
N ALA A 98 -6.92 10.03 -14.93
CA ALA A 98 -7.08 11.46 -15.20
C ALA A 98 -6.32 11.89 -16.45
N LEU A 99 -5.14 11.31 -16.70
CA LEU A 99 -4.40 11.55 -17.94
C LEU A 99 -5.13 11.04 -19.17
N TYR A 100 -5.75 9.86 -19.09
CA TYR A 100 -6.55 9.33 -20.19
C TYR A 100 -7.78 10.21 -20.45
N ALA A 101 -8.45 10.68 -19.40
CA ALA A 101 -9.57 11.60 -19.51
C ALA A 101 -9.17 12.92 -20.20
N ALA A 102 -8.10 13.57 -19.73
CA ALA A 102 -7.59 14.80 -20.32
C ALA A 102 -7.19 14.63 -21.80
N HIS A 103 -6.54 13.50 -22.14
CA HIS A 103 -6.18 13.21 -23.52
C HIS A 103 -7.42 12.97 -24.40
N GLY A 104 -8.47 12.35 -23.86
CA GLY A 104 -9.75 12.18 -24.55
C GLY A 104 -10.46 13.49 -24.87
N GLU A 105 -10.26 14.52 -24.03
CA GLU A 105 -10.73 15.90 -24.25
C GLU A 105 -9.81 16.71 -25.19
N GLY A 106 -8.69 16.15 -25.64
CA GLY A 106 -7.69 16.84 -26.47
C GLY A 106 -6.85 17.87 -25.71
N GLY A 107 -6.88 17.83 -24.37
CA GLY A 107 -6.22 18.77 -23.49
C GLY A 107 -5.00 18.20 -22.75
N ALA A 108 -4.34 19.07 -21.98
CA ALA A 108 -3.36 18.66 -20.98
C ALA A 108 -4.08 18.34 -19.66
N LEU A 109 -3.46 17.48 -18.84
CA LEU A 109 -3.95 17.22 -17.49
C LEU A 109 -3.97 18.53 -16.68
N ASP A 110 -5.10 18.78 -16.02
CA ASP A 110 -5.26 19.85 -15.04
C ASP A 110 -5.77 19.30 -13.70
N GLN A 111 -5.90 20.17 -12.70
CA GLN A 111 -6.39 19.83 -11.36
C GLN A 111 -7.79 19.18 -11.39
N ARG A 112 -8.69 19.66 -12.27
CA ARG A 112 -10.08 19.21 -12.33
C ARG A 112 -10.17 17.74 -12.70
N HIS A 113 -9.41 17.30 -13.71
CA HIS A 113 -9.40 15.89 -14.14
C HIS A 113 -8.99 14.96 -12.99
N LEU A 114 -7.96 15.35 -12.21
CA LEU A 114 -7.50 14.57 -11.06
C LEU A 114 -8.58 14.49 -9.98
N VAL A 115 -9.15 15.63 -9.58
CA VAL A 115 -10.18 15.68 -8.53
C VAL A 115 -11.44 14.90 -8.95
N GLU A 116 -11.87 15.01 -10.20
CA GLU A 116 -13.02 14.27 -10.73
C GLU A 116 -12.78 12.75 -10.66
N GLU A 117 -11.65 12.26 -11.16
CA GLU A 117 -11.30 10.83 -11.15
C GLU A 117 -11.18 10.27 -9.73
N LEU A 118 -10.57 11.02 -8.82
CA LEU A 118 -10.46 10.62 -7.42
C LEU A 118 -11.84 10.54 -6.74
N ARG A 119 -12.75 11.48 -7.02
CA ARG A 119 -14.12 11.47 -6.46
C ARG A 119 -14.99 10.33 -7.01
N LEU A 120 -14.76 9.90 -8.24
CA LEU A 120 -15.47 8.77 -8.85
C LEU A 120 -15.01 7.41 -8.30
N THR A 121 -13.80 7.36 -7.75
CA THR A 121 -13.21 6.13 -7.24
C THR A 121 -13.68 5.85 -5.81
N ARG A 122 -14.22 4.65 -5.58
CA ARG A 122 -14.46 4.15 -4.22
C ARG A 122 -13.24 3.35 -3.74
N PRO A 123 -12.49 3.84 -2.73
CA PRO A 123 -11.24 3.20 -2.35
C PRO A 123 -11.43 1.86 -1.67
N LEU A 124 -10.37 1.05 -1.66
CA LEU A 124 -10.27 -0.28 -1.03
C LEU A 124 -10.67 -0.23 0.44
N SER A 125 -10.31 0.84 1.13
CA SER A 125 -10.67 1.10 2.53
C SER A 125 -12.17 1.16 2.78
N VAL A 126 -12.96 1.47 1.75
CA VAL A 126 -14.42 1.50 1.79
C VAL A 126 -14.99 0.19 1.27
N VAL A 127 -14.55 -0.29 0.10
CA VAL A 127 -15.14 -1.50 -0.52
C VAL A 127 -14.76 -2.80 0.20
N MET A 128 -13.66 -2.81 0.96
CA MET A 128 -13.18 -3.93 1.76
C MET A 128 -12.97 -3.53 3.22
N ALA A 129 -13.80 -2.59 3.72
CA ALA A 129 -13.69 -2.02 5.06
C ALA A 129 -13.59 -3.08 6.16
N GLU A 130 -14.36 -4.17 6.09
CA GLU A 130 -14.35 -5.25 7.08
C GLU A 130 -13.02 -6.01 7.10
N LYS A 131 -12.36 -6.16 5.94
CA LYS A 131 -11.04 -6.80 5.88
C LYS A 131 -9.96 -5.87 6.42
N VAL A 132 -9.99 -4.60 6.01
CA VAL A 132 -9.04 -3.58 6.46
C VAL A 132 -9.12 -3.40 7.97
N ASN A 133 -10.32 -3.23 8.52
CA ASN A 133 -10.51 -3.05 9.96
C ASN A 133 -10.14 -4.29 10.76
N ARG A 134 -10.40 -5.50 10.25
CA ARG A 134 -9.92 -6.74 10.91
C ARG A 134 -8.41 -6.81 10.95
N LEU A 135 -7.73 -6.46 9.86
CA LEU A 135 -6.27 -6.47 9.83
C LEU A 135 -5.67 -5.41 10.78
N ARG A 136 -6.24 -4.20 10.82
CA ARG A 136 -5.85 -3.16 11.79
C ARG A 136 -6.04 -3.61 13.23
N ALA A 137 -7.18 -4.20 13.55
CA ALA A 137 -7.47 -4.71 14.90
C ALA A 137 -6.51 -5.86 15.28
N TRP A 138 -6.19 -6.75 14.34
CA TRP A 138 -5.18 -7.77 14.55
C TRP A 138 -3.80 -7.15 14.84
N ALA A 139 -3.40 -6.15 14.05
CA ALA A 139 -2.08 -5.53 14.09
C ALA A 139 -1.82 -4.67 15.34
N ALA A 140 -2.84 -4.01 15.89
CA ALA A 140 -2.73 -2.99 16.95
C ALA A 140 -1.91 -3.41 18.19
N GLU A 141 -1.94 -4.70 18.55
CA GLU A 141 -1.22 -5.23 19.72
C GLU A 141 -0.11 -6.23 19.34
N ARG A 142 0.12 -6.46 18.04
CA ARG A 142 0.93 -7.58 17.52
C ARG A 142 2.07 -7.16 16.61
N THR A 143 2.15 -5.89 16.25
CA THR A 143 3.07 -5.39 15.22
C THR A 143 3.72 -4.08 15.63
N VAL A 144 4.85 -3.79 14.99
CA VAL A 144 5.47 -2.47 15.00
C VAL A 144 4.80 -1.63 13.90
N PRO A 145 4.31 -0.42 14.19
CA PRO A 145 3.78 0.46 13.15
C PRO A 145 4.90 0.87 12.19
N ALA A 146 4.58 0.91 10.90
CA ALA A 146 5.45 1.43 9.86
C ALA A 146 4.65 2.41 9.00
N ASP A 147 5.15 3.65 8.92
CA ASP A 147 4.58 4.75 8.15
C ASP A 147 5.18 4.80 6.73
#